data_AF-A0A7C1YQT7-F1
#
_entry.id   AF-A0A7C1YQT7-F1
#
_cell.length_a   1.000
_cell.length_b   1.000
_cell.length_c   1.000
_cell.angle_alpha   90.00
_cell.angle_beta   90.00
_cell.angle_gamma   90.00
#
_symmetry.space_group_name_H-M   'P 1'
#
loop_
_entity.id
_entity.type
_entity.pdbx_description
1 polymer ?
#
loop_
_entity_poly.entity_id
_entity_poly.type
_entity_poly.pdbx_seq_one_letter_code
_entity_poly.pdbx_strand_id
1 'polypeptide(L)' 'MKIRFTSHAQYRIEERGISILRITSTLRTPGKKRLAYENKLTKQKQFGGKILEVVYIKNKNYFIVITAYYL' A
#
# COMPACT_ATOMS: atom_id res chain seq x y z
N MET A 1 6.03 -9.89 9.00
CA MET A 1 5.16 -9.56 7.85
C MET A 1 6.01 -9.49 6.59
N LYS A 2 5.82 -10.40 5.62
CA LYS A 2 6.52 -10.35 4.33
C LYS A 2 5.72 -9.48 3.35
N ILE A 3 6.37 -8.50 2.73
CA ILE A 3 5.79 -7.62 1.72
C ILE A 3 6.52 -7.89 0.40
N ARG A 4 5.78 -8.05 -0.67
CA ARG A 4 6.29 -8.12 -2.05
C ARG A 4 5.68 -6.99 -2.85
N PHE A 5 6.46 -6.44 -3.76
CA PHE A 5 6.02 -5.40 -4.68
C PHE A 5 6.00 -6.02 -6.08
N THR A 6 4.94 -5.76 -6.84
CA THR A 6 4.95 -6.05 -8.28
C THR A 6 5.89 -5.09 -8.99
N SER A 7 6.36 -5.42 -10.20
CA SER A 7 7.18 -4.51 -11.00
C SER A 7 6.47 -3.17 -11.24
N HIS A 8 5.16 -3.20 -11.47
CA HIS A 8 4.33 -1.99 -11.56
C HIS A 8 4.37 -1.16 -10.26
N ALA A 9 4.25 -1.81 -9.10
CA ALA A 9 4.33 -1.12 -7.81
C ALA A 9 5.70 -0.48 -7.60
N GLN A 10 6.79 -1.21 -7.87
CA GLN A 10 8.15 -0.69 -7.73
C GLN A 10 8.35 0.57 -8.54
N TYR A 11 8.03 0.53 -9.84
CA TYR A 11 8.12 1.68 -10.73
C TYR A 11 7.30 2.88 -10.22
N ARG A 12 6.04 2.67 -9.83
CA ARG A 12 5.17 3.75 -9.35
C ARG A 12 5.62 4.36 -8.04
N ILE A 13 6.15 3.54 -7.13
CA ILE A 13 6.61 3.99 -5.82
C ILE A 13 7.87 4.85 -5.97
N GLU A 14 8.78 4.43 -6.84
CA GLU A 14 10.00 5.17 -7.18
C GLU A 14 9.66 6.49 -7.89
N GLU A 15 8.87 6.45 -8.96
CA GLU A 15 8.43 7.62 -9.74
C GLU A 15 7.76 8.69 -8.86
N ARG A 16 6.98 8.27 -7.85
CA ARG A 16 6.23 9.16 -6.96
C ARG A 16 6.99 9.55 -5.68
N GLY A 17 8.21 9.06 -5.49
CA GLY A 17 8.99 9.28 -4.26
C GLY A 17 8.28 8.76 -2.99
N ILE A 18 7.53 7.66 -3.10
CA ILE A 18 6.79 7.10 -1.96
C ILE A 18 7.74 6.25 -1.12
N SER A 19 7.87 6.59 0.16
CA SER A 19 8.70 5.82 1.07
C SER A 19 8.13 4.42 1.34
N ILE A 20 8.96 3.39 1.15
CA ILE A 20 8.66 1.99 1.54
C ILE A 20 8.30 1.89 3.03
N LEU A 21 8.90 2.72 3.89
CA LEU A 21 8.58 2.77 5.32
C LEU A 21 7.14 3.25 5.55
N ARG A 22 6.68 4.26 4.80
CA ARG A 22 5.29 4.73 4.87
C ARG A 22 4.32 3.66 4.39
N ILE A 23 4.62 2.97 3.29
CA ILE A 23 3.81 1.83 2.80
C ILE A 23 3.73 0.72 3.85
N THR A 24 4.86 0.36 4.44
CA THR A 24 4.94 -0.67 5.48
C THR A 24 4.11 -0.28 6.71
N SER A 25 4.19 0.99 7.12
CA SER A 25 3.41 1.56 8.22
C SER A 25 1.91 1.54 7.91
N THR A 26 1.50 1.91 6.69
CA THR A 26 0.11 1.81 6.23
C THR A 26 -0.41 0.37 6.24
N LEU A 27 0.42 -0.60 5.84
CA LEU A 27 0.04 -2.01 5.87
C LEU A 27 -0.04 -2.58 7.30
N ARG A 28 0.84 -2.18 8.22
CA ARG A 28 0.85 -2.67 9.62
C ARG A 28 -0.24 -2.01 10.47
N THR A 29 -0.27 -0.69 10.50
CA THR A 29 -1.14 0.12 11.35
C THR A 29 -1.92 1.12 10.51
N PRO A 30 -2.90 0.65 9.71
CA PRO A 30 -3.73 1.51 8.88
C PRO A 30 -4.64 2.38 9.74
N GLY A 31 -4.87 3.62 9.31
CA GLY A 31 -5.96 4.43 9.87
C GLY A 31 -7.32 3.98 9.35
N LYS A 32 -7.38 3.50 8.11
CA LYS A 32 -8.60 2.97 7.49
C LYS A 32 -8.31 1.73 6.64
N LYS A 33 -9.23 0.78 6.66
CA LYS A 33 -9.24 -0.39 5.79
C LYS A 33 -10.48 -0.31 4.90
N ARG A 34 -10.32 -0.59 3.61
CA ARG A 34 -11.42 -0.67 2.64
C ARG A 34 -11.25 -1.92 1.77
N LEU A 35 -12.36 -2.48 1.33
CA LEU A 35 -12.37 -3.42 0.23
C LEU A 35 -12.16 -2.61 -1.04
N ALA A 36 -11.19 -3.00 -1.87
CA ALA A 36 -11.10 -2.50 -3.23
C ALA A 36 -11.88 -3.46 -4.15
N TYR A 37 -11.84 -3.20 -5.46
CA TYR A 37 -12.51 -4.03 -6.45
C TYR A 37 -11.95 -5.47 -6.45
N GLU A 38 -12.84 -6.47 -6.51
CA GLU A 38 -12.54 -7.91 -6.47
C GLU A 38 -11.75 -8.35 -5.21
N ASN A 39 -10.63 -9.05 -5.41
CA ASN A 39 -9.76 -9.61 -4.38
C ASN A 39 -8.70 -8.63 -3.88
N LYS A 40 -8.83 -7.34 -4.23
CA LYS A 40 -7.89 -6.30 -3.86
C LYS A 40 -8.38 -5.63 -2.58
N LEU A 41 -7.44 -5.33 -1.70
CA LEU A 41 -7.69 -4.64 -0.44
C LEU A 41 -6.97 -3.29 -0.47
N THR A 42 -7.58 -2.30 0.17
CA THR A 42 -6.96 -0.99 0.37
C THR A 42 -6.75 -0.71 1.85
N LYS A 43 -5.58 -0.16 2.15
CA LYS A 43 -5.26 0.41 3.45
C LYS A 43 -4.85 1.86 3.24
N GLN A 44 -5.38 2.74 4.08
CA GLN A 44 -5.08 4.16 4.04
C GLN A 44 -4.46 4.59 5.35
N LYS A 45 -3.53 5.54 5.26
CA LYS A 45 -2.93 6.21 6.42
C LYS A 45 -2.56 7.64 6.08
N GLN A 46 -2.87 8.55 6.98
CA GLN A 46 -2.53 9.97 6.85
C GLN A 46 -1.06 10.20 7.21
N PHE A 47 -0.38 11.00 6.39
CA PHE A 47 0.99 11.46 6.63
C PHE A 47 1.04 12.96 6.37
N GLY A 48 0.94 13.76 7.44
CA GLY A 48 0.75 15.21 7.33
C GLY A 48 -0.57 15.56 6.65
N GLY A 49 -0.53 16.39 5.61
CA GLY A 49 -1.70 16.83 4.86
C GLY A 49 -2.19 15.87 3.77
N LYS A 50 -1.55 14.71 3.56
CA LYS A 50 -1.89 13.77 2.48
C LYS A 50 -2.27 12.39 3.02
N ILE A 51 -3.09 11.64 2.28
CA ILE A 51 -3.48 10.27 2.66
C ILE A 51 -2.79 9.28 1.74
N LEU A 52 -1.91 8.44 2.27
CA LEU A 52 -1.31 7.35 1.50
C LEU A 52 -2.29 6.18 1.41
N GLU A 53 -2.75 5.88 0.19
CA GLU A 53 -3.51 4.67 -0.13
C GLU A 53 -2.58 3.59 -0.70
N VAL A 54 -2.68 2.40 -0.13
CA VAL A 54 -1.93 1.21 -0.57
C VAL A 54 -2.93 0.14 -1.01
N VAL A 55 -2.86 -0.23 -2.28
CA VAL A 55 -3.65 -1.32 -2.87
C VAL A 55 -2.81 -2.59 -2.86
N TYR A 56 -3.35 -3.65 -2.26
CA TYR A 56 -2.63 -4.91 -2.09
C TYR A 56 -3.54 -6.12 -2.15
N ILE A 57 -2.95 -7.28 -2.40
CA ILE A 57 -3.58 -8.59 -2.21
C ILE A 57 -2.99 -9.21 -0.95
N LYS A 58 -3.84 -9.75 -0.09
CA LYS A 58 -3.41 -10.51 1.10
C LYS A 58 -3.40 -11.99 0.77
N ASN A 59 -2.24 -12.63 0.87
CA ASN A 59 -2.12 -14.08 0.90
C ASN A 59 -1.90 -14.55 2.36
N LYS A 60 -1.92 -15.86 2.63
CA LYS A 60 -1.82 -16.42 4.00
C LYS A 60 -0.64 -15.84 4.79
N ASN A 61 0.52 -15.68 4.16
CA ASN A 61 1.77 -15.30 4.84
C ASN A 61 2.41 -13.98 4.36
N TYR A 62 1.87 -13.35 3.32
CA TYR A 62 2.49 -12.17 2.71
C TYR A 62 1.48 -11.23 2.05
N PHE A 63 1.91 -9.98 1.89
CA PHE A 63 1.19 -8.91 1.21
C PHE A 63 1.83 -8.67 -0.16
N ILE A 64 1.04 -8.68 -1.23
CA ILE A 64 1.50 -8.27 -2.56
C ILE A 64 0.97 -6.85 -2.79
N VAL A 65 1.86 -5.85 -2.78
CA VAL A 65 1.51 -4.47 -3.11
C VAL A 65 1.40 -4.36 -4.62
N ILE A 66 0.23 -3.91 -5.09
CA ILE A 66 -0.05 -3.69 -6.51
C ILE A 66 0.30 -2.25 -6.90
N THR A 67 -0.08 -1.28 -6.06
CA THR A 67 0.23 0.14 -6.26
C THR A 67 0.09 0.92 -4.94
N ALA A 68 0.67 2.11 -4.89
CA ALA A 68 0.51 3.06 -3.80
C ALA A 68 0.50 4.49 -4.34
N TYR A 69 -0.33 5.36 -3.78
CA TYR A 69 -0.43 6.76 -4.16
C TYR A 69 -0.96 7.62 -3.00
N TYR A 70 -0.65 8.91 -3.03
CA TYR A 70 -1.28 9.89 -2.16
C TYR A 70 -2.59 10.37 -2.79
N LEU A 71 -3.65 10.39 -1.97
CA LEU A 71 -4.86 11.17 -2.18
C LEU A 71 -4.64 12.61 -1.71
#